data_AF-A0AAN0K6U3-F1
#
_entry.id   AF-A0AAN0K6U3-F1
#
_cell.length_a   1.000
_cell.length_b   1.000
_cell.length_c   1.000
_cell.angle_alpha   90.00
_cell.angle_beta   90.00
_cell.angle_gamma   90.00
#
_symmetry.space_group_name_H-M   'P 1'
#
loop_
_entity.id
_entity.type
_entity.pdbx_description
1 polymer ?
#
loop_
_entity_poly.entity_id
_entity_poly.type
_entity_poly.pdbx_seq_one_letter_code
_entity_poly.pdbx_strand_id
1 'polypeptide(L)'
;MPDQPVLTVIDAHDSSRESLMAHVAEELRAKALVGDSFLPALLDRETTFPTGVDFGRFRIAIPHIDPEHVRTRASSCAATTAPWDSRRWTIRPARWMSG
;
A
#
# COMPACT_ATOMS: atom_id res chain seq x y z
N MET A 1 -18.67 14.06 14.01
CA MET A 1 -19.06 13.69 12.64
C MET A 1 -18.34 12.38 12.31
N PRO A 2 -19.01 11.21 12.30
CA PRO A 2 -18.35 9.92 12.10
C PRO A 2 -17.86 9.63 10.67
N ASP A 3 -18.03 10.54 9.71
CA ASP A 3 -17.74 10.34 8.28
C ASP A 3 -16.57 11.19 7.72
N GLN A 4 -15.67 11.72 8.56
CA GLN A 4 -14.52 12.45 8.04
C GLN A 4 -13.40 11.51 7.58
N PRO A 5 -12.78 11.76 6.41
CA PRO A 5 -11.65 10.97 5.96
C PRO A 5 -10.47 11.16 6.92
N VAL A 6 -9.93 10.04 7.40
CA VAL A 6 -8.74 10.02 8.26
C VAL A 6 -7.52 9.79 7.39
N LEU A 7 -6.59 10.74 7.40
CA LEU A 7 -5.25 10.58 6.82
C LEU A 7 -4.27 10.17 7.93
N THR A 8 -3.65 9.00 7.77
CA THR A 8 -2.52 8.58 8.61
C THR A 8 -1.25 8.68 7.79
N VAL A 9 -0.27 9.43 8.29
CA VAL A 9 1.08 9.54 7.74
C VAL A 9 2.01 8.68 8.59
N ILE A 10 2.76 7.78 7.94
CA ILE A 10 3.69 6.85 8.59
C ILE A 10 5.08 7.10 8.01
N ASP A 11 6.04 7.37 8.88
CA ASP A 11 7.46 7.45 8.54
C ASP A 11 8.09 6.05 8.64
N ALA A 12 8.07 5.33 7.52
CA ALA A 12 8.48 3.94 7.48
C ALA A 12 9.93 3.78 7.02
N HIS A 13 10.62 2.81 7.63
CA HIS A 13 12.01 2.45 7.30
C HIS A 13 12.11 1.00 6.81
N ASP A 14 10.99 0.46 6.35
CA ASP A 14 10.82 -0.89 5.86
C ASP A 14 11.56 -1.15 4.56
N SER A 15 12.31 -2.24 4.52
CA SER A 15 13.14 -2.63 3.37
C SER A 15 12.40 -3.50 2.34
N SER A 16 11.15 -3.87 2.62
CA SER A 16 10.36 -4.74 1.74
C SER A 16 8.91 -4.29 1.66
N ARG A 17 8.22 -4.77 0.63
CA ARG A 17 6.77 -4.58 0.48
C ARG A 17 6.00 -5.14 1.64
N GLU A 18 6.29 -6.40 1.94
CA GLU A 18 5.55 -7.17 2.91
C GLU A 18 5.72 -6.56 4.30
N SER A 19 6.93 -6.12 4.65
CA SER A 19 7.18 -5.43 5.92
C SER A 19 6.51 -4.05 5.97
N LEU A 20 6.60 -3.25 4.90
CA LEU A 20 5.92 -1.95 4.83
C LEU A 20 4.39 -2.11 4.97
N MET A 21 3.80 -3.06 4.23
CA MET A 21 2.37 -3.32 4.30
C MET A 21 1.93 -3.84 5.67
N ALA A 22 2.76 -4.68 6.31
CA ALA A 22 2.51 -5.14 7.68
C ALA A 22 2.53 -3.99 8.68
N HIS A 23 3.54 -3.13 8.62
CA HIS A 23 3.66 -1.94 9.46
C HIS A 23 2.46 -0.99 9.28
N VAL A 24 2.05 -0.71 8.03
CA VAL A 24 0.85 0.08 7.74
C VAL A 24 -0.39 -0.57 8.33
N ALA A 25 -0.56 -1.89 8.17
CA ALA A 25 -1.70 -2.60 8.72
C ALA A 25 -1.76 -2.53 10.25
N GLU A 26 -0.61 -2.66 10.93
CA GLU A 26 -0.51 -2.54 12.38
C GLU A 26 -0.91 -1.14 12.86
N GLU A 27 -0.38 -0.09 12.23
CA GLU A 27 -0.72 1.31 12.53
C GLU A 27 -2.23 1.60 12.37
N LEU A 28 -2.83 1.10 11.29
CA LEU A 28 -4.27 1.29 11.06
C LEU A 28 -5.14 0.46 12.02
N ARG A 29 -4.70 -0.74 12.39
CA ARG A 29 -5.39 -1.58 13.39
C ARG A 29 -5.31 -0.96 14.78
N ALA A 30 -4.16 -0.40 15.17
CA ALA A 30 -3.98 0.29 16.44
C ALA A 30 -4.95 1.49 16.59
N LYS A 31 -5.31 2.12 15.47
CA LYS A 31 -6.31 3.20 15.39
C LYS A 31 -7.76 2.70 15.20
N ALA A 32 -7.97 1.39 15.26
CA ALA A 32 -9.26 0.72 15.03
C ALA A 32 -9.91 1.01 13.66
N LEU A 33 -9.13 1.43 12.66
CA LEU A 33 -9.62 1.81 11.32
C LEU A 33 -9.90 0.59 10.43
N VAL A 34 -9.19 -0.51 10.68
CA VAL A 34 -9.22 -1.73 9.86
C VAL A 34 -9.31 -2.98 10.74
N GLY A 35 -9.72 -4.12 10.14
CA GLY A 35 -9.84 -5.40 10.83
C GLY A 35 -8.64 -6.34 10.67
N ASP A 36 -8.75 -7.54 11.24
CA ASP A 36 -7.71 -8.57 11.15
C ASP A 36 -7.54 -9.13 9.74
N SER A 37 -8.57 -9.03 8.88
CA SER A 37 -8.50 -9.44 7.48
C SER A 37 -7.77 -8.46 6.56
N PHE A 38 -7.43 -7.25 7.04
CA PHE A 38 -6.84 -6.18 6.22
C PHE A 38 -5.51 -6.57 5.56
N LEU A 39 -4.51 -7.00 6.35
CA LEU A 39 -3.18 -7.31 5.82
C LEU A 39 -3.21 -8.47 4.80
N PRO A 40 -3.87 -9.61 5.08
CA PRO A 40 -4.03 -10.67 4.08
C PRO A 40 -4.68 -10.19 2.78
N ALA A 41 -5.77 -9.42 2.87
CA ALA A 41 -6.46 -8.90 1.70
C ALA A 41 -5.60 -7.91 0.89
N LEU A 42 -4.85 -7.04 1.56
CA LEU A 42 -3.94 -6.08 0.93
C LEU A 42 -2.81 -6.78 0.17
N LEU A 43 -2.21 -7.80 0.79
CA LEU A 43 -1.13 -8.56 0.17
C LEU A 43 -1.62 -9.34 -1.05
N ASP A 44 -2.78 -9.99 -0.96
CA ASP A 44 -3.39 -10.73 -2.07
C ASP A 44 -3.76 -9.81 -3.24
N ARG A 45 -4.37 -8.66 -2.93
CA ARG A 45 -4.80 -7.65 -3.91
C ARG A 45 -3.64 -7.01 -4.65
N GLU A 46 -2.54 -6.69 -3.96
CA GLU A 46 -1.34 -6.13 -4.59
C GLU A 46 -0.55 -7.20 -5.36
N THR A 47 -0.58 -8.46 -4.93
CA THR A 47 0.04 -9.56 -5.67
C THR A 47 -0.70 -9.82 -6.99
N THR A 48 -2.04 -9.72 -6.98
CA THR A 48 -2.88 -9.96 -8.15
C THR A 48 -2.91 -8.78 -9.10
N PHE A 49 -3.05 -7.55 -8.59
CA PHE A 49 -2.99 -6.34 -9.41
C PHE A 49 -2.09 -5.28 -8.77
N PRO A 50 -0.78 -5.30 -9.09
CA PRO A 50 0.18 -4.38 -8.52
C PRO A 50 -0.13 -2.93 -8.93
N THR A 51 0.02 -2.02 -7.98
CA THR A 51 -0.30 -0.59 -8.13
C THR A 51 0.94 0.29 -8.14
N GLY A 52 2.13 -0.31 -8.00
CA GLY A 52 3.39 0.40 -8.02
C GLY A 52 3.69 1.04 -9.37
N VAL A 53 4.25 2.24 -9.32
CA VAL A 53 4.76 3.00 -10.46
C VAL A 53 6.15 3.51 -10.11
N ASP A 54 7.14 3.19 -10.94
CA ASP A 54 8.53 3.63 -10.80
C ASP A 54 8.80 4.80 -11.74
N PHE A 55 9.06 5.98 -11.16
CA PHE A 55 9.41 7.20 -11.89
C PHE A 55 10.92 7.42 -11.96
N GLY A 56 11.72 6.40 -11.61
CA GLY A 56 13.19 6.44 -11.55
C GLY A 56 13.71 7.13 -10.28
N ARG A 57 13.30 8.38 -10.06
CA ARG A 57 13.72 9.19 -8.90
C ARG A 57 12.96 8.88 -7.61
N PHE A 58 11.71 8.43 -7.75
CA PHE A 58 10.85 8.02 -6.64
C PHE A 58 9.87 6.97 -7.14
N ARG A 59 9.24 6.28 -6.19
CA ARG A 59 8.28 5.20 -6.46
C ARG A 59 7.02 5.46 -5.66
N ILE A 60 5.88 5.25 -6.28
CA ILE A 60 4.56 5.41 -5.65
C ILE A 60 3.79 4.11 -5.83
N ALA A 61 3.09 3.67 -4.81
CA ALA A 61 2.08 2.61 -4.91
C ALA A 61 0.78 3.12 -4.27
N ILE A 62 -0.35 2.65 -4.77
CA ILE A 62 -1.68 3.01 -4.26
C ILE A 62 -2.46 1.71 -3.95
N PRO A 63 -1.94 0.88 -3.03
CA PRO A 63 -2.59 -0.37 -2.70
C PRO A 63 -3.89 -0.05 -1.98
N HIS A 64 -4.98 -0.65 -2.46
CA HIS A 64 -6.32 -0.47 -1.92
C HIS A 64 -6.99 -1.83 -1.85
N ILE A 65 -7.99 -1.96 -0.97
CA ILE A 65 -8.73 -3.20 -0.75
C ILE A 65 -10.23 -2.94 -0.77
N ASP A 66 -10.99 -4.01 -0.82
CA ASP A 66 -12.45 -3.94 -0.77
C ASP A 66 -12.95 -3.45 0.60
N PRO A 67 -14.07 -2.70 0.64
CA PRO A 67 -14.56 -2.07 1.87
C PRO A 67 -14.87 -3.03 3.02
N GLU A 68 -15.14 -4.32 2.73
CA GLU A 68 -15.45 -5.34 3.73
C GLU A 68 -14.33 -5.59 4.75
N HIS A 69 -13.10 -5.22 4.39
CA HIS A 69 -11.92 -5.33 5.27
C HIS A 69 -11.67 -4.06 6.11
N VAL A 70 -12.50 -3.02 5.93
CA VAL A 70 -12.32 -1.68 6.51
C VAL A 70 -13.48 -1.38 7.46
N ARG A 71 -13.18 -0.89 8.69
CA ARG A 71 -14.20 -0.62 9.72
C ARG A 71 -14.79 0.79 9.63
N THR A 72 -14.00 1.74 9.15
CA THR A 72 -14.40 3.14 8.97
C THR A 72 -13.75 3.64 7.68
N ARG A 73 -14.46 4.42 6.85
CA ARG A 73 -13.88 4.97 5.62
C ARG A 73 -12.56 5.69 5.95
N ALA A 74 -11.44 5.07 5.59
CA ALA A 74 -10.11 5.53 5.93
C ALA A 74 -9.19 5.34 4.72
N SER A 75 -8.27 6.27 4.53
CA SER A 75 -7.24 6.20 3.48
C SER A 75 -5.90 6.49 4.13
N SER A 76 -4.97 5.54 4.03
CA SER A 76 -3.63 5.67 4.63
C SER A 76 -2.60 6.05 3.58
N CYS A 77 -1.70 6.98 3.89
CA CYS A 77 -0.53 7.27 3.08
C CYS A 77 0.73 6.92 3.88
N ALA A 78 1.48 5.92 3.41
CA ALA A 78 2.77 5.57 3.97
C ALA A 78 3.86 5.94 2.99
N ALA A 79 4.92 6.58 3.50
CA ALA A 79 6.12 6.89 2.73
C ALA A 79 7.30 6.19 3.40
N THR A 80 8.17 5.59 2.60
CA THR A 80 9.42 5.01 3.08
C THR A 80 10.58 5.62 2.30
N THR A 81 11.67 5.86 3.00
CA THR A 81 12.94 6.36 2.44
C THR A 81 13.94 5.23 2.17
N ALA A 82 13.65 4.01 2.64
CA ALA A 82 14.50 2.86 2.41
C ALA A 82 14.44 2.44 0.92
N PRO A 83 15.56 2.03 0.30
CA PRO A 83 15.54 1.52 -1.07
C PRO A 83 14.89 0.13 -1.14
N TRP A 84 13.93 -0.09 -2.05
CA TRP A 84 13.34 -1.41 -2.35
C TRP A 84 13.40 -1.77 -3.84
N ASP A 85 13.36 -3.07 -4.19
CA ASP A 85 13.35 -3.56 -5.58
C ASP A 85 11.98 -3.32 -6.24
N SER A 86 11.95 -2.43 -7.23
CA SER A 86 10.72 -2.05 -7.95
C SER A 86 10.23 -3.07 -8.98
N ARG A 87 11.06 -4.03 -9.38
CA ARG A 87 10.72 -4.99 -10.45
C ARG A 87 9.57 -5.93 -10.09
N ARG A 88 9.23 -6.02 -8.80
CA ARG A 88 8.12 -6.84 -8.25
C ARG A 88 6.83 -6.03 -8.02
N TRP A 89 6.87 -4.72 -8.26
CA TRP A 89 5.81 -3.79 -7.88
C TRP A 89 5.26 -2.98 -9.04
N THR A 90 6.04 -2.80 -10.09
CA THR A 90 5.59 -2.02 -11.23
C THR A 90 4.68 -2.84 -12.11
N ILE A 91 3.60 -2.22 -12.57
CA ILE A 91 2.97 -2.64 -13.83
C ILE A 91 4.13 -2.69 -14.83
N ARG A 92 4.49 -3.89 -15.32
CA ARG A 92 5.42 -3.97 -16.43
C ARG A 92 4.77 -3.18 -17.55
N PRO A 93 5.39 -2.10 -18.07
CA PRO A 93 4.84 -1.47 -19.25
C PRO A 93 4.70 -2.58 -20.27
N ALA A 94 3.46 -2.78 -20.76
CA ALA A 94 3.25 -3.69 -21.86
C ALA A 94 4.27 -3.30 -22.94
N ARG A 95 4.93 -4.32 -23.49
CA ARG A 95 6.08 -4.20 -24.39
C ARG A 95 5.64 -3.54 -25.71
N TRP A 96 5.33 -2.24 -25.68
CA TRP A 96 4.93 -1.39 -26.80
C TRP A 96 6.07 -0.46 -27.25
N MET A 97 7.24 -0.57 -26.62
CA MET A 97 8.47 0.08 -27.08
C MET A 97 9.49 -0.97 -27.50
N SER A 98 9.17 -1.67 -28.58
CA SER A 98 10.14 -2.38 -29.40
C SER A 98 9.77 -2.09 -30.85
N GLY A 99 10.06 -0.84 -31.25
CA GLY A 99 10.30 -0.53 -32.66
C GLY A 99 11.69 -0.98 -33.06
#